data_AF-A0AAN9ABI6-F1
#
_entry.id   AF-A0AAN9ABI6-F1
#
_cell.length_a   1.000
_cell.length_b   1.000
_cell.length_c   1.000
_cell.angle_alpha   90.00
_cell.angle_beta   90.00
_cell.angle_gamma   90.00
#
_symmetry.space_group_name_H-M   'P 1'
#
loop_
_entity.id
_entity.type
_entity.pdbx_description
1 polymer ?
#
loop_
_entity_poly.entity_id
_entity_poly.type
_entity_poly.pdbx_seq_one_letter_code
_entity_poly.pdbx_strand_id
1 'polypeptide(L)'
;MERLFAQLNELSRRLERPLKDLDDIKSAIDILRKTRDLELDMDDAIDPIEESFGLLQKYELGLTQEEAEKVDSLRYTWQKVLAQAVEVQNLLSRVQPYF
;
A
#
# COMPACT_ATOMS: atom_id res chain seq x y z
N MET A 1 -7.65 6.19 10.24
CA MET A 1 -6.84 4.96 10.12
C MET A 1 -7.58 3.82 9.41
N GLU A 2 -8.81 3.44 9.82
CA GLU A 2 -9.56 2.34 9.17
C GLU A 2 -9.72 2.49 7.65
N ARG A 3 -10.00 3.71 7.17
CA ARG A 3 -10.10 3.99 5.73
C ARG A 3 -8.79 3.75 4.98
N LEU A 4 -7.65 4.10 5.58
CA LEU A 4 -6.32 3.86 5.01
C LEU A 4 -6.06 2.36 4.91
N PHE A 5 -6.35 1.60 5.97
CA PHE A 5 -6.26 0.14 5.92
C PHE A 5 -7.17 -0.49 4.88
N ALA A 6 -8.41 0.00 4.75
CA ALA A 6 -9.32 -0.48 3.72
C ALA A 6 -8.77 -0.22 2.30
N GLN A 7 -8.21 0.96 2.05
CA GLN A 7 -7.54 1.29 0.79
C GLN A 7 -6.32 0.41 0.54
N LEU A 8 -5.42 0.26 1.52
CA LEU A 8 -4.24 -0.59 1.43
C LEU A 8 -4.59 -2.05 1.13
N ASN A 9 -5.61 -2.59 1.81
CA ASN A 9 -6.08 -3.95 1.58
C ASN A 9 -6.70 -4.12 0.18
N GLU A 10 -7.41 -3.11 -0.33
CA GLU A 10 -7.92 -3.12 -1.71
C GLU A 10 -6.77 -3.15 -2.73
N LEU A 11 -5.77 -2.28 -2.57
CA LEU A 11 -4.60 -2.20 -3.45
C LEU A 11 -3.84 -3.52 -3.46
N SER A 12 -3.47 -4.02 -2.28
CA SER A 12 -2.75 -5.29 -2.10
C SER A 12 -3.48 -6.46 -2.77
N ARG A 13 -4.78 -6.63 -2.47
CA ARG A 13 -5.58 -7.73 -3.03
C ARG A 13 -5.65 -7.68 -4.56
N ARG A 14 -5.72 -6.48 -5.14
CA ARG A 14 -5.79 -6.32 -6.60
C ARG A 14 -4.44 -6.54 -7.27
N LEU A 15 -3.34 -6.18 -6.63
CA LEU A 15 -1.97 -6.44 -7.11
C LEU A 15 -1.60 -7.93 -7.05
N GLU A 16 -2.14 -8.68 -6.09
CA GLU A 16 -1.92 -10.14 -5.96
C GLU A 16 -2.70 -10.97 -7.01
N ARG A 17 -3.56 -10.34 -7.83
CA ARG A 17 -4.37 -11.07 -8.84
C ARG A 17 -3.45 -11.67 -9.91
N PRO A 18 -3.51 -12.98 -10.18
CA PRO A 18 -2.72 -13.62 -11.23
C PRO A 18 -3.06 -13.09 -12.63
N LEU A 19 -2.07 -12.98 -13.50
CA LEU A 19 -2.24 -12.59 -14.90
C LEU A 19 -2.43 -13.82 -15.79
N LYS A 20 -3.63 -14.04 -16.32
CA LYS A 20 -3.95 -15.20 -17.18
C LYS A 20 -4.36 -14.80 -18.59
N ASP A 21 -5.00 -13.65 -18.72
CA ASP A 21 -5.50 -13.14 -20.00
C ASP A 21 -5.29 -11.63 -20.14
N LEU A 22 -5.75 -11.09 -21.28
CA LEU A 22 -5.63 -9.67 -21.60
C LEU A 22 -6.43 -8.78 -20.64
N ASP A 23 -7.53 -9.26 -20.08
CA ASP A 23 -8.34 -8.46 -19.16
C ASP A 23 -7.70 -8.39 -17.77
N ASP A 24 -7.01 -9.47 -17.34
CA ASP A 24 -6.14 -9.41 -16.16
C ASP A 24 -5.00 -8.41 -16.36
N ILE A 25 -4.38 -8.37 -17.56
CA ILE A 25 -3.32 -7.40 -17.89
C ILE A 25 -3.84 -5.96 -17.79
N LYS A 26 -5.01 -5.66 -18.37
CA LYS A 26 -5.62 -4.32 -18.25
C LYS A 26 -5.90 -3.97 -16.80
N SER A 27 -6.51 -4.89 -16.05
CA SER A 27 -6.80 -4.71 -14.62
C SER A 27 -5.53 -4.46 -13.80
N ALA A 28 -4.41 -5.11 -14.16
CA ALA A 28 -3.11 -4.92 -13.52
C ALA A 28 -2.53 -3.53 -13.82
N ILE A 29 -2.61 -3.07 -15.07
CA ILE A 29 -2.19 -1.71 -15.45
C ILE A 29 -3.02 -0.65 -14.71
N ASP A 30 -4.33 -0.85 -14.62
CA ASP A 30 -5.24 0.09 -13.94
C ASP A 30 -4.92 0.19 -12.44
N ILE A 31 -4.66 -0.93 -11.77
CA ILE A 31 -4.29 -0.89 -10.35
C ILE A 31 -2.91 -0.26 -10.14
N LEU A 32 -1.93 -0.52 -11.02
CA LEU A 32 -0.62 0.13 -10.95
C LEU A 32 -0.72 1.65 -11.09
N ARG A 33 -1.56 2.14 -12.01
CA ARG A 33 -1.85 3.57 -12.15
C ARG A 33 -2.49 4.15 -10.89
N LYS A 34 -3.53 3.48 -10.37
CA LYS A 34 -4.17 3.90 -9.11
C LYS A 34 -3.19 3.94 -7.94
N THR A 35 -2.32 2.93 -7.80
CA THR A 35 -1.29 2.91 -6.75
C THR A 35 -0.32 4.08 -6.90
N ARG A 36 0.11 4.40 -8.13
CA ARG A 36 0.98 5.54 -8.43
C ARG A 36 0.32 6.87 -8.09
N ASP A 37 -0.95 7.05 -8.46
CA ASP A 37 -1.69 8.28 -8.22
C ASP A 37 -1.91 8.53 -6.72
N LEU A 38 -2.07 7.46 -5.94
CA LEU A 38 -2.23 7.51 -4.49
C LEU A 38 -0.91 7.58 -3.72
N GLU A 39 0.24 7.46 -4.37
CA GLU A 39 1.52 7.26 -3.68
C GLU A 39 1.84 8.41 -2.73
N LEU A 40 1.72 9.65 -3.22
CA LEU A 40 1.93 10.86 -2.43
C LEU A 40 0.84 11.06 -1.37
N ASP A 41 -0.43 10.87 -1.74
CA ASP A 41 -1.56 11.04 -0.81
C ASP A 41 -1.47 10.07 0.38
N MET A 42 -0.96 8.86 0.15
CA MET A 42 -0.75 7.86 1.20
C MET A 42 0.39 8.26 2.13
N ASP A 43 1.52 8.72 1.60
CA ASP A 43 2.65 9.20 2.42
C ASP A 43 2.25 10.43 3.24
N ASP A 44 1.60 11.42 2.61
CA ASP A 44 1.07 12.63 3.27
C ASP A 44 0.07 12.31 4.39
N ALA A 45 -0.63 11.17 4.31
CA ALA A 45 -1.55 10.70 5.34
C ALA A 45 -0.86 9.89 6.45
N ILE A 46 0.17 9.10 6.14
CA ILE A 46 0.84 8.21 7.09
C ILE A 46 1.85 8.98 7.95
N ASP A 47 2.67 9.84 7.34
CA ASP A 47 3.74 10.59 8.01
C ASP A 47 3.25 11.34 9.27
N PRO A 48 2.21 12.19 9.23
CA PRO A 48 1.76 12.92 10.41
C PRO A 48 1.16 12.02 11.49
N ILE A 49 0.63 10.84 11.12
CA ILE A 49 0.14 9.85 12.09
C ILE A 49 1.33 9.28 12.87
N GLU A 50 2.38 8.85 12.17
CA GLU A 50 3.59 8.29 12.80
C GLU A 50 4.29 9.33 13.68
N GLU A 51 4.43 10.58 13.21
CA GLU A 51 5.03 11.65 13.99
C GLU A 51 4.24 11.93 15.27
N SER A 52 2.91 12.04 15.16
CA SER A 52 2.04 12.29 16.32
C SER A 52 2.13 11.17 17.35
N PHE A 53 2.12 9.92 16.89
CA PHE A 53 2.24 8.75 17.76
C PHE A 53 3.64 8.62 18.37
N GLY A 54 4.68 8.94 17.63
CA GLY A 54 6.06 9.02 18.15
C GLY A 54 6.19 10.05 19.26
N LEU A 55 5.52 11.21 19.14
CA LEU A 55 5.47 12.20 20.22
C LEU A 55 4.72 11.68 21.44
N LEU A 56 3.54 11.09 21.27
CA LEU A 56 2.77 10.50 22.37
C LEU A 56 3.57 9.43 23.11
N GLN A 57 4.25 8.54 22.36
CA GLN A 57 5.09 7.49 22.93
C GLN A 57 6.29 8.08 23.69
N LYS A 58 6.96 9.09 23.11
CA LYS A 58 8.10 9.77 23.74
C LYS A 58 7.76 10.42 25.08
N TYR A 59 6.54 10.93 25.23
CA TYR A 59 6.08 11.58 26.47
C TYR A 59 5.23 10.65 27.34
N GLU A 60 5.18 9.34 27.05
CA GLU A 60 4.42 8.32 27.78
C GLU A 60 2.92 8.67 27.93
N LEU A 61 2.36 9.32 26.91
CA LEU A 61 0.99 9.81 26.93
C LEU A 61 0.03 8.74 26.41
N GLY A 62 -0.62 8.03 27.33
CA GLY A 62 -1.93 7.41 27.14
C GLY A 62 -2.14 6.49 25.92
N LEU A 63 -1.06 5.95 25.35
CA LEU A 63 -1.10 5.09 24.17
C LEU A 63 -1.34 3.64 24.59
N THR A 64 -2.37 3.02 24.01
CA THR A 64 -2.52 1.58 24.16
C THR A 64 -1.55 0.85 23.24
N GLN A 65 -1.16 -0.36 23.65
CA GLN A 65 -0.30 -1.23 22.82
C GLN A 65 -0.94 -1.52 21.45
N GLU A 66 -2.27 -1.69 21.41
CA GLU A 66 -3.01 -1.95 20.17
C GLU A 66 -2.91 -0.79 19.18
N GLU A 67 -2.99 0.46 19.66
CA GLU A 67 -2.88 1.63 18.79
C GLU A 67 -1.45 1.82 18.27
N ALA A 68 -0.43 1.54 19.09
CA ALA A 68 0.97 1.56 18.65
C ALA A 68 1.23 0.51 17.56
N GLU A 69 0.79 -0.73 17.78
CA GLU A 69 0.94 -1.81 16.79
C GLU A 69 0.20 -1.50 15.48
N LYS A 70 -0.98 -0.86 15.54
CA LYS A 70 -1.71 -0.43 14.36
C LYS A 70 -0.92 0.59 13.55
N VAL A 71 -0.33 1.59 14.19
CA VAL A 71 0.47 2.61 13.48
C VAL A 71 1.71 2.00 12.83
N ASP A 72 2.44 1.14 13.55
CA ASP A 72 3.60 0.44 12.99
C ASP A 72 3.21 -0.43 11.77
N SER A 73 2.07 -1.12 11.86
CA SER A 73 1.57 -1.96 10.76
C SER A 73 1.15 -1.16 9.51
N LEU A 74 0.79 0.12 9.67
CA LEU A 74 0.28 0.95 8.59
C LEU A 74 1.36 1.21 7.54
N ARG A 75 2.53 1.70 7.96
CA ARG A 75 3.68 1.91 7.06
C ARG A 75 4.18 0.60 6.47
N TYR A 76 4.29 -0.44 7.29
CA TYR A 76 4.68 -1.76 6.80
C TYR A 76 3.76 -2.24 5.66
N THR A 77 2.45 -2.12 5.85
CA THR A 77 1.46 -2.54 4.84
C THR A 77 1.56 -1.69 3.57
N TRP A 78 1.80 -0.38 3.69
CA TRP A 78 2.01 0.49 2.54
C TRP A 78 3.26 0.12 1.74
N GLN A 79 4.39 -0.11 2.41
CA GLN A 79 5.62 -0.55 1.76
C GLN A 79 5.45 -1.91 1.07
N LYS A 80 4.65 -2.82 1.64
CA LYS A 80 4.29 -4.09 1.00
C LYS A 80 3.53 -3.86 -0.31
N VAL A 81 2.55 -2.95 -0.34
CA VAL A 81 1.79 -2.60 -1.55
C VAL A 81 2.71 -2.07 -2.65
N LEU A 82 3.66 -1.20 -2.31
CA LEU A 82 4.65 -0.68 -3.26
C LEU A 82 5.55 -1.78 -3.82
N ALA A 83 6.02 -2.70 -2.97
CA ALA A 83 6.79 -3.85 -3.42
C ALA A 83 6.00 -4.74 -4.39
N GLN A 84 4.73 -5.04 -4.09
CA GLN A 84 3.84 -5.78 -4.99
C GLN A 84 3.63 -5.05 -6.32
N ALA A 85 3.50 -3.73 -6.31
CA ALA A 85 3.38 -2.94 -7.53
C ALA A 85 4.63 -3.08 -8.43
N VAL A 86 5.82 -3.04 -7.85
CA VAL A 86 7.08 -3.28 -8.57
C VAL A 86 7.12 -4.69 -9.16
N GLU A 87 6.71 -5.71 -8.40
CA GLU A 87 6.65 -7.09 -8.88
C GLU A 87 5.70 -7.26 -10.08
N VAL A 88 4.49 -6.69 -10.00
CA VAL A 88 3.51 -6.73 -11.09
C VAL A 88 4.02 -5.97 -12.32
N GLN A 89 4.64 -4.80 -12.13
CA GLN A 89 5.27 -4.04 -13.23
C GLN A 89 6.37 -4.85 -13.92
N ASN A 90 7.21 -5.54 -13.16
CA ASN A 90 8.26 -6.42 -13.70
C ASN A 90 7.67 -7.60 -14.47
N LEU A 91 6.58 -8.20 -13.96
CA LEU A 91 5.87 -9.27 -14.64
C LEU A 91 5.29 -8.79 -15.97
N LEU A 92 4.60 -7.65 -15.97
CA LEU A 92 4.05 -7.02 -17.18
C LEU A 92 5.13 -6.73 -18.23
N SER A 93 6.29 -6.23 -17.81
CA SER A 93 7.42 -5.96 -18.70
C SER A 93 7.96 -7.22 -19.38
N ARG A 94 7.88 -8.38 -18.70
CA ARG A 94 8.30 -9.68 -19.27
C ARG A 94 7.29 -10.25 -20.26
N VAL A 95 6.00 -10.01 -20.05
CA VAL A 95 4.94 -10.54 -20.93
C VAL A 95 4.69 -9.64 -22.14
N GLN A 96 5.00 -8.35 -22.06
CA GLN A 96 4.78 -7.36 -23.13
C GLN A 96 5.30 -7.77 -24.52
N PRO A 97 6.45 -8.44 -24.70
CA PRO A 97 6.92 -8.87 -26.03
C PRO A 97 6.10 -9.99 -26.68
N TYR A 98 5.25 -10.66 -25.91
CA TYR A 98 4.42 -11.80 -26.36
C TYR A 98 2.99 -11.39 -26.74
N PHE A 99 2.70 -10.08 -26.68
CA PHE A 99 1.43 -9.44 -27.04
C PHE A 99 1.70 -8.27 -28.00
#